data_AF-S7VD26-F1
#
_entry.id   AF-S7VD26-F1
#
_cell.length_a   1.000
_cell.length_b   1.000
_cell.length_c   1.000
_cell.angle_alpha   90.00
_cell.angle_beta   90.00
_cell.angle_gamma   90.00
#
_symmetry.space_group_name_H-M   'P 1'
#
loop_
_entity.id
_entity.type
_entity.pdbx_description
1 polymer ?
#
loop_
_entity_poly.entity_id
_entity_poly.type
_entity_poly.pdbx_seq_one_letter_code
_entity_poly.pdbx_strand_id
1 'polypeptide(L)'
;MLLPEVTTPSPTAAQFDAAAAAAKELRGKAKLVIGLSPWDVDAEQVLLSRPDNAFDIFVGSGRGRGIVGMFTAFDKTLWVRPYAEGKAVGSIEVLAWPDRSPDFKWKQDANVRFTVVPLKDDLPDDPDTAAVLTGVVK
;
A
#
# COMPACT_ATOMS: atom_id res chain seq x y z
N MET A 1 20.38 16.33 7.93
CA MET A 1 20.55 16.19 6.47
C MET A 1 19.16 16.14 5.85
N LEU A 2 18.72 17.18 5.15
CA LEU A 2 17.46 17.14 4.41
C LEU A 2 17.71 16.27 3.18
N LEU A 3 17.00 15.14 3.06
CA LEU A 3 17.00 14.36 1.84
C LEU A 3 16.48 15.25 0.69
N PRO A 4 17.04 15.15 -0.53
CA PRO A 4 16.56 15.92 -1.66
C PRO A 4 15.07 15.66 -1.88
N GLU A 5 14.31 16.71 -2.20
CA GLU A 5 12.89 16.59 -2.51
C GLU A 5 12.74 15.75 -3.78
N VAL A 6 12.25 14.51 -3.64
CA VAL A 6 12.03 13.62 -4.78
C VAL A 6 10.79 14.12 -5.51
N THR A 7 10.99 14.83 -6.62
CA THR A 7 9.91 15.18 -7.56
C THR A 7 9.68 13.99 -8.48
N THR A 8 8.88 13.01 -8.03
CA THR A 8 8.42 11.94 -8.92
C THR A 8 7.46 12.56 -9.94
N PRO A 9 7.73 12.48 -11.25
CA PRO A 9 6.80 12.99 -12.25
C PRO A 9 5.46 12.25 -12.14
N SER A 10 4.36 12.97 -12.34
CA SER A 10 3.05 12.35 -12.36
C SER A 10 2.98 11.25 -13.43
N PRO A 11 2.25 10.16 -13.18
CA PRO A 11 2.20 9.05 -14.11
C PRO A 11 1.55 9.44 -15.43
N THR A 12 2.07 8.90 -16.52
CA THR A 12 1.47 9.01 -17.84
C THR A 12 0.23 8.12 -17.95
N ALA A 13 -0.66 8.41 -18.91
CA ALA A 13 -1.81 7.56 -19.21
C ALA A 13 -1.41 6.09 -19.48
N ALA A 14 -0.31 5.89 -20.22
CA ALA A 14 0.22 4.56 -20.49
C ALA A 14 0.63 3.80 -19.22
N GLN A 15 1.16 4.50 -18.20
CA GLN A 15 1.49 3.89 -16.92
C GLN A 15 0.25 3.51 -16.11
N PHE A 16 -0.80 4.33 -16.14
CA PHE A 16 -2.09 3.96 -15.55
C PHE A 16 -2.68 2.72 -16.22
N ASP A 17 -2.70 2.69 -17.54
CA ASP A 17 -3.25 1.56 -18.30
C ASP A 17 -2.44 0.28 -18.08
N ALA A 18 -1.10 0.38 -18.06
CA ALA A 18 -0.24 -0.76 -17.77
C ALA A 18 -0.49 -1.33 -16.37
N ALA A 19 -0.64 -0.48 -15.34
CA ALA A 19 -0.94 -0.92 -13.98
C ALA A 19 -2.31 -1.60 -13.86
N ALA A 20 -3.35 -1.02 -14.47
CA ALA A 20 -4.70 -1.60 -14.47
C ALA A 20 -4.74 -2.94 -15.24
N ALA A 21 -4.08 -3.00 -16.41
CA ALA A 21 -4.00 -4.23 -17.20
C ALA A 21 -3.27 -5.36 -16.45
N ALA A 22 -2.13 -5.05 -15.82
CA ALA A 22 -1.38 -6.02 -15.01
C ALA A 22 -2.21 -6.55 -13.84
N ALA A 23 -2.91 -5.66 -13.12
CA ALA A 23 -3.79 -6.06 -12.03
C ALA A 23 -4.92 -6.99 -12.51
N LYS A 24 -5.55 -6.65 -13.63
CA LYS A 24 -6.62 -7.45 -14.23
C LYS A 24 -6.14 -8.83 -14.66
N GLU A 25 -4.96 -8.91 -15.29
CA GLU A 25 -4.36 -10.19 -15.68
C GLU A 25 -4.07 -11.07 -14.45
N LEU A 26 -3.45 -10.49 -13.42
CA LEU A 26 -3.12 -11.20 -12.18
C LEU A 26 -4.37 -11.63 -11.41
N ARG A 27 -5.46 -10.86 -11.46
CA ARG A 27 -6.71 -11.19 -10.77
C ARG A 27 -7.30 -12.53 -11.21
N GLY A 28 -7.08 -12.94 -12.46
CA GLY A 28 -7.50 -14.26 -12.98
C GLY A 28 -6.62 -15.43 -12.53
N LYS A 29 -5.43 -15.16 -11.98
CA LYS A 29 -4.41 -16.17 -11.65
C LYS A 29 -4.06 -16.24 -10.17
N ALA A 30 -4.30 -15.14 -9.43
CA ALA A 30 -3.91 -14.98 -8.03
C ALA A 30 -5.13 -14.91 -7.11
N LYS A 31 -4.98 -15.42 -5.88
CA LYS A 31 -5.99 -15.27 -4.81
C LYS A 31 -6.04 -13.87 -4.22
N LEU A 32 -4.96 -13.09 -4.36
CA LEU A 32 -4.84 -11.73 -3.83
C LEU A 32 -3.95 -10.94 -4.78
N VAL A 33 -4.41 -9.76 -5.21
CA VAL A 33 -3.63 -8.83 -6.04
C VAL A 33 -3.33 -7.58 -5.23
N ILE A 34 -2.03 -7.33 -5.01
CA ILE A 34 -1.55 -6.16 -4.28
C ILE A 34 -0.87 -5.20 -5.25
N GLY A 35 -1.37 -3.96 -5.31
CA GLY A 35 -0.69 -2.88 -6.01
C GLY A 35 0.29 -2.17 -5.09
N LEU A 36 1.50 -1.87 -5.57
CA LEU A 36 2.48 -1.05 -4.88
C LEU A 36 2.74 0.19 -5.74
N SER A 37 2.59 1.38 -5.15
CA SER A 37 2.69 2.64 -5.89
C SER A 37 3.67 3.62 -5.23
N PRO A 38 4.64 4.17 -6.01
CA PRO A 38 5.46 5.30 -5.60
C PRO A 38 4.85 6.67 -5.96
N TRP A 39 3.64 6.70 -6.52
CA TRP A 39 3.01 7.92 -7.02
C TRP A 39 2.37 8.74 -5.91
N ASP A 40 2.03 9.99 -6.21
CA ASP A 40 1.30 10.82 -5.25
C ASP A 40 -0.13 10.34 -5.00
N VAL A 41 -0.70 10.80 -3.89
CA VAL A 41 -2.04 10.41 -3.44
C VAL A 41 -3.14 10.69 -4.49
N ASP A 42 -2.99 11.73 -5.30
CA ASP A 42 -4.00 12.13 -6.27
C ASP A 42 -3.97 11.20 -7.50
N ALA A 43 -2.78 10.89 -8.00
CA ALA A 43 -2.58 9.91 -9.06
C ALA A 43 -3.09 8.51 -8.64
N GLU A 44 -2.80 8.09 -7.41
CA GLU A 44 -3.33 6.83 -6.88
C GLU A 44 -4.85 6.82 -6.78
N GLN A 45 -5.45 7.93 -6.32
CA GLN A 45 -6.89 8.06 -6.28
C GLN A 45 -7.51 7.96 -7.68
N VAL A 46 -6.87 8.55 -8.69
CA VAL A 46 -7.29 8.41 -10.10
C VAL A 46 -7.25 6.95 -10.54
N LEU A 47 -6.16 6.23 -10.30
CA LEU A 47 -6.04 4.80 -10.64
C LEU A 47 -7.12 3.95 -9.95
N LEU A 48 -7.33 4.15 -8.66
CA LEU A 48 -8.27 3.37 -7.85
C LEU A 48 -9.74 3.68 -8.14
N SER A 49 -10.02 4.86 -8.72
CA SER A 49 -11.38 5.27 -9.14
C SER A 49 -11.75 4.75 -10.52
N ARG A 50 -10.82 4.12 -11.26
CA ARG A 50 -11.13 3.57 -12.57
C ARG A 50 -12.12 2.40 -12.47
N PRO A 51 -13.04 2.26 -13.44
CA PRO A 51 -14.02 1.16 -13.44
C PRO A 51 -13.37 -0.21 -13.65
N ASP A 52 -12.15 -0.27 -14.19
CA ASP A 52 -11.37 -1.49 -14.41
C ASP A 52 -10.38 -1.79 -13.26
N ASN A 53 -10.50 -1.11 -12.11
CA ASN A 53 -9.69 -1.42 -10.93
C ASN A 53 -9.85 -2.90 -10.53
N ALA A 54 -8.71 -3.60 -10.46
CA ALA A 54 -8.62 -5.02 -10.18
C ALA A 54 -7.76 -5.34 -8.94
N PHE A 55 -7.31 -4.34 -8.19
CA PHE A 55 -6.52 -4.52 -6.96
C PHE A 55 -7.41 -4.94 -5.80
N ASP A 56 -6.96 -5.90 -5.00
CA ASP A 56 -7.61 -6.27 -3.74
C ASP A 56 -7.09 -5.40 -2.59
N ILE A 57 -5.78 -5.15 -2.58
CA ILE A 57 -5.10 -4.23 -1.67
C ILE A 57 -4.21 -3.31 -2.50
N PHE A 58 -4.09 -2.05 -2.12
CA PHE A 58 -3.22 -1.08 -2.75
C PHE A 58 -2.41 -0.35 -1.69
N VAL A 59 -1.08 -0.43 -1.79
CA VAL A 59 -0.13 0.23 -0.89
C VAL A 59 0.50 1.39 -1.63
N GLY A 60 0.10 2.59 -1.27
CA GLY A 60 0.60 3.83 -1.84
C GLY A 60 1.74 4.45 -1.05
N SER A 61 2.49 5.33 -1.71
CA SER A 61 3.59 6.08 -1.11
C SER A 61 3.81 7.41 -1.84
N GLY A 62 5.01 7.94 -1.95
CA GLY A 62 5.23 9.26 -2.58
C GLY A 62 4.54 10.41 -1.83
N ARG A 63 4.35 11.55 -2.53
CA ARG A 63 3.79 12.77 -1.94
C ARG A 63 2.32 12.58 -1.55
N GLY A 64 1.94 13.12 -0.39
CA GLY A 64 0.55 13.14 0.05
C GLY A 64 0.37 12.62 1.47
N ARG A 65 -0.89 12.56 1.91
CA ARG A 65 -1.25 12.14 3.27
C ARG A 65 -1.03 10.65 3.49
N GLY A 66 -0.74 10.27 4.75
CA GLY A 66 -0.86 8.89 5.20
C GLY A 66 -2.32 8.45 5.25
N ILE A 67 -2.56 7.16 5.01
CA ILE A 67 -3.88 6.51 5.03
C ILE A 67 -3.70 5.19 5.77
N VAL A 68 -4.20 5.12 7.01
CA VAL A 68 -4.11 3.89 7.84
C VAL A 68 -4.83 2.72 7.17
N GLY A 69 -5.99 3.01 6.57
CA GLY A 69 -6.75 2.10 5.74
C GLY A 69 -8.03 2.77 5.28
N MET A 70 -8.29 2.69 3.97
CA MET A 70 -9.46 3.27 3.34
C MET A 70 -10.01 2.27 2.33
N PHE A 71 -11.29 1.91 2.47
CA PHE A 71 -11.95 1.10 1.47
C PHE A 71 -12.35 1.96 0.26
N THR A 72 -12.01 1.49 -0.94
CA THR A 72 -12.29 2.14 -2.22
C THR A 72 -12.93 1.15 -3.19
N ALA A 73 -13.35 1.63 -4.36
CA ALA A 73 -14.00 0.81 -5.40
C ALA A 73 -15.18 -0.04 -4.86
N PHE A 74 -16.12 0.61 -4.17
CA PHE A 74 -17.27 -0.04 -3.52
C PHE A 74 -16.89 -1.12 -2.51
N ASP A 75 -15.87 -0.81 -1.71
CA ASP A 75 -15.27 -1.66 -0.67
C ASP A 75 -14.56 -2.91 -1.20
N LYS A 76 -14.20 -2.94 -2.49
CA LYS A 76 -13.50 -4.07 -3.11
C LYS A 76 -11.97 -3.94 -3.06
N THR A 77 -11.46 -2.74 -2.78
CA THR A 77 -10.03 -2.49 -2.62
C THR A 77 -9.76 -1.84 -1.27
N LEU A 78 -8.77 -2.35 -0.52
CA LEU A 78 -8.21 -1.65 0.64
C LEU A 78 -7.02 -0.81 0.19
N TRP A 79 -7.09 0.50 0.36
CA TRP A 79 -5.99 1.43 0.13
C TRP A 79 -5.32 1.83 1.44
N VAL A 80 -4.01 1.63 1.52
CA VAL A 80 -3.17 2.05 2.65
C VAL A 80 -2.01 2.90 2.15
N ARG A 81 -1.60 3.87 2.95
CA ARG A 81 -0.41 4.71 2.73
C ARG A 81 0.32 4.86 4.07
N PRO A 82 1.49 4.22 4.25
CA PRO A 82 2.28 4.35 5.47
C PRO A 82 2.63 5.82 5.76
N TYR A 83 2.83 6.14 7.04
CA TYR A 83 3.34 7.47 7.42
C TYR A 83 4.78 7.65 6.93
N ALA A 84 5.11 8.89 6.55
CA ALA A 84 6.43 9.21 6.03
C ALA A 84 7.54 9.02 7.08
N GLU A 85 8.78 8.94 6.60
CA GLU A 85 10.01 8.91 7.42
C GLU A 85 10.13 7.69 8.35
N GLY A 86 9.39 6.61 8.07
CA GLY A 86 9.49 5.39 8.88
C GLY A 86 9.01 5.55 10.31
N LYS A 87 8.22 6.59 10.63
CA LYS A 87 7.73 6.85 12.00
C LYS A 87 6.74 5.81 12.52
N ALA A 88 6.24 4.93 11.66
CA ALA A 88 5.32 3.88 12.03
C ALA A 88 5.39 2.72 11.04
N VAL A 89 5.06 1.52 11.52
CA VAL A 89 4.88 0.31 10.71
C VAL A 89 3.38 0.08 10.52
N GLY A 90 2.95 0.01 9.26
CA GLY A 90 1.60 -0.45 8.93
C GLY A 90 1.56 -1.97 8.84
N SER A 91 0.52 -2.59 9.41
CA SER A 91 0.24 -4.02 9.27
C SER A 91 -1.09 -4.20 8.56
N ILE A 92 -1.15 -5.16 7.64
CA ILE A 92 -2.39 -5.63 7.02
C ILE A 92 -2.47 -7.14 7.21
N GLU A 93 -3.45 -7.59 7.96
CA GLU A 93 -3.78 -8.99 8.18
C GLU A 93 -4.96 -9.37 7.27
N VAL A 94 -4.74 -10.34 6.38
CA VAL A 94 -5.82 -10.92 5.58
C VAL A 94 -6.41 -12.10 6.34
N LEU A 95 -7.59 -11.89 6.93
CA LEU A 95 -8.25 -12.88 7.79
C LEU A 95 -9.05 -13.90 6.96
N ALA A 96 -9.53 -13.49 5.79
CA ALA A 96 -10.13 -14.36 4.79
C ALA A 96 -9.74 -13.90 3.39
N TRP A 97 -9.55 -14.86 2.48
CA TRP A 97 -9.24 -14.57 1.09
C TRP A 97 -10.37 -13.80 0.41
N PRO A 98 -10.07 -12.84 -0.49
CA PRO A 98 -11.10 -12.23 -1.28
C PRO A 98 -11.69 -13.27 -2.22
N ASP A 99 -12.96 -13.60 -2.03
CA ASP A 99 -13.66 -14.42 -2.99
C ASP A 99 -13.95 -13.56 -4.24
N ARG A 100 -13.94 -14.18 -5.42
CA ARG A 100 -14.14 -13.47 -6.68
C ARG A 100 -15.62 -13.19 -6.95
N SER A 101 -16.47 -13.26 -5.93
CA SER A 101 -17.89 -12.96 -6.03
C SER A 101 -18.11 -11.49 -6.38
N PRO A 102 -19.14 -11.17 -7.19
CA PRO A 102 -19.60 -9.80 -7.35
C PRO A 102 -19.93 -9.09 -6.03
N ASP A 103 -20.34 -9.85 -5.01
CA ASP A 103 -20.77 -9.35 -3.70
C ASP A 103 -19.64 -9.22 -2.67
N PHE A 104 -18.42 -9.63 -3.05
CA PHE A 104 -17.27 -9.51 -2.16
C PHE A 104 -17.03 -8.06 -1.76
N LYS A 105 -16.80 -7.84 -0.46
CA LYS A 105 -16.40 -6.56 0.13
C LYS A 105 -15.45 -6.78 1.30
N TRP A 106 -14.42 -5.96 1.38
CA TRP A 106 -13.59 -5.85 2.56
C TRP A 106 -14.37 -5.21 3.72
N LYS A 107 -14.09 -5.71 4.92
CA LYS A 107 -14.68 -5.28 6.18
C LYS A 107 -13.64 -5.45 7.28
N GLN A 108 -13.30 -4.33 7.93
CA GLN A 108 -12.37 -4.30 9.04
C GLN A 108 -12.82 -5.28 10.14
N ASP A 109 -11.87 -6.03 10.68
CA ASP A 109 -12.03 -7.07 11.72
C ASP A 109 -12.92 -8.28 11.35
N ALA A 110 -13.47 -8.32 10.13
CA ALA A 110 -14.23 -9.48 9.64
C ALA A 110 -13.40 -10.32 8.66
N ASN A 111 -12.86 -9.70 7.60
CA ASN A 111 -12.04 -10.40 6.60
C ASN A 111 -10.68 -9.74 6.33
N VAL A 112 -10.46 -8.52 6.82
CA VAL A 112 -9.17 -7.84 6.84
C VAL A 112 -9.02 -7.05 8.14
N ARG A 113 -7.80 -6.95 8.66
CA ARG A 113 -7.46 -6.01 9.72
C ARG A 113 -6.28 -5.17 9.26
N PHE A 114 -6.39 -3.86 9.35
CA PHE A 114 -5.25 -2.96 9.19
C PHE A 114 -4.99 -2.21 10.49
N THR A 115 -3.71 -2.11 10.86
CA THR A 115 -3.25 -1.38 12.05
C THR A 115 -1.99 -0.58 11.72
N VAL A 116 -1.70 0.43 12.53
CA VAL A 116 -0.44 1.17 12.47
C VAL A 116 0.20 1.16 13.86
N VAL A 117 1.46 0.76 13.91
CA VAL A 117 2.28 0.73 15.11
C VAL A 117 3.29 1.89 15.02
N PRO A 118 3.12 2.97 15.80
CA PRO A 118 4.13 4.03 15.87
C PRO A 118 5.46 3.49 16.40
N LEU A 119 6.56 3.85 15.73
CA LEU A 119 7.91 3.56 16.21
C LEU A 119 8.34 4.72 17.12
N LYS A 120 8.39 4.45 18.42
CA LYS A 120 8.78 5.41 19.48
C LYS A 120 10.01 4.87 20.22
N ASP A 121 10.61 5.71 21.04
CA ASP A 121 11.81 5.40 21.83
C ASP A 121 11.63 4.26 22.85
N ASP A 122 10.38 3.80 23.08
CA ASP A 122 10.07 2.65 23.92
C ASP A 122 10.19 1.30 23.18
N LEU A 123 10.35 1.32 21.85
CA LEU A 123 10.67 0.15 21.05
C LEU A 123 12.19 0.07 20.85
N PRO A 124 12.88 -0.96 21.39
CA PRO A 124 14.32 -1.06 21.22
C PRO A 124 14.70 -1.32 19.77
N ASP A 125 15.82 -0.74 19.35
CA ASP A 125 16.42 -1.04 18.06
C ASP A 125 16.82 -2.53 17.98
N ASP A 126 16.63 -3.12 16.81
CA ASP A 126 17.14 -4.45 16.51
C ASP A 126 18.68 -4.40 16.41
N PRO A 127 19.42 -5.20 17.21
CA PRO A 127 20.87 -5.10 17.30
C PRO A 127 21.57 -5.45 15.98
N ASP A 128 21.02 -6.37 15.20
CA ASP A 128 21.60 -6.77 13.91
C ASP A 128 21.43 -5.65 12.87
N THR A 129 20.25 -5.01 12.83
CA THR A 129 19.98 -3.84 11.99
C THR A 129 20.88 -2.66 12.39
N ALA A 130 21.05 -2.40 13.68
CA ALA A 130 21.93 -1.34 14.18
C ALA A 130 23.40 -1.58 13.79
N ALA A 131 23.87 -2.83 13.82
CA ALA A 131 25.21 -3.19 13.37
C ALA A 131 25.41 -2.90 11.87
N VAL A 132 24.42 -3.21 11.03
CA VAL A 132 24.45 -2.87 9.60
C VAL A 132 24.50 -1.35 9.38
N LEU A 133 23.66 -0.58 10.08
CA LEU A 133 23.58 0.87 9.93
C LEU A 133 24.83 1.61 10.43
N THR A 134 25.50 1.07 11.43
CA THR A 134 26.76 1.63 11.98
C THR A 134 28.00 1.17 11.23
N GLY A 135 27.85 0.29 10.23
CA GLY A 135 28.96 -0.25 9.45
C GLY A 135 29.85 -1.24 10.21
N VAL A 136 29.41 -1.69 11.39
CA VAL A 136 30.09 -2.72 12.19
C VAL A 136 29.54 -4.08 11.76
N VAL A 137 29.83 -4.47 10.53
CA VAL A 137 29.56 -5.84 10.08
C VAL A 137 30.75 -6.69 10.51
N LYS A 138 30.49 -7.73 11.32
CA LYS A 138 31.50 -8.74 11.67
C LYS A 138 31.85 -9.62 10.48
#